data_AF-A0A849HRB2-F1
#
_entry.id   AF-A0A849HRB2-F1
#
_cell.length_a   1.000
_cell.length_b   1.000
_cell.length_c   1.000
_cell.angle_alpha   90.00
_cell.angle_beta   90.00
_cell.angle_gamma   90.00
#
_symmetry.space_group_name_H-M   'P 1'
#
loop_
_entity.id
_entity.type
_entity.pdbx_description
1 polymer ?
#
loop_
_entity_poly.entity_id
_entity_poly.type
_entity_poly.pdbx_seq_one_letter_code
_entity_poly.pdbx_strand_id
1 'polypeptide(L)'
;VTQAAVAAGLPARESGLWQSTTTVTGPDGKPLPNADHVVTVSCVDPATDMKFFTSNGSSCSSLKISGSGAKYTIDGDCMQRGKPVRIHETLDYASARSVTLKATIGAASGPLTVTSQLQWQGLCQAGMEPGDEGSMVDGAFSKADNINDPGGL
;
A
#
# COMPACT_ATOMS: atom_id res chain seq x y z
N VAL A 1 23.64 22.38 14.56
CA VAL A 1 22.48 21.65 15.10
C VAL A 1 22.61 20.20 14.68
N THR A 2 22.79 19.33 15.67
CA THR A 2 22.89 17.87 15.53
C THR A 2 21.60 17.34 14.90
N GLN A 3 21.77 16.62 13.80
CA GLN A 3 20.71 15.96 13.05
C GLN A 3 20.11 14.88 13.95
N ALA A 4 18.97 15.19 14.57
CA ALA A 4 18.13 14.17 15.17
C ALA A 4 17.76 13.19 14.06
N ALA A 5 18.05 11.91 14.27
CA ALA A 5 17.53 10.83 13.47
C ALA A 5 16.00 10.89 13.58
N VAL A 6 15.37 11.55 12.60
CA VAL A 6 13.93 11.43 12.38
C VAL A 6 13.73 9.95 12.10
N ALA A 7 13.05 9.23 12.99
CA ALA A 7 12.46 7.95 12.63
C ALA A 7 11.67 8.23 11.36
N ALA A 8 12.19 7.81 10.20
CA ALA A 8 11.80 8.37 8.92
C ALA A 8 10.35 7.99 8.65
N GLY A 9 9.42 8.87 9.02
CA GLY A 9 8.04 8.77 8.58
C GLY A 9 8.00 8.95 7.07
N LEU A 10 7.00 8.34 6.44
CA LEU A 10 6.72 8.55 5.03
C LEU A 10 6.19 9.99 4.82
N PRO A 11 6.41 10.60 3.64
CA PRO A 11 5.72 11.82 3.26
C PRO A 11 4.20 11.59 3.27
N ALA A 12 3.46 12.54 3.82
CA ALA A 12 2.00 12.48 3.83
C ALA A 12 1.43 12.61 2.41
N ARG A 13 0.46 11.75 2.09
CA ARG A 13 -0.37 11.89 0.89
C ARG A 13 -1.48 12.90 1.12
N GLU A 14 -1.97 13.48 0.03
CA GLU A 14 -3.20 14.29 0.03
C GLU A 14 -4.37 13.44 0.54
N SER A 15 -5.19 13.98 1.45
CA SER A 15 -6.38 13.29 1.92
C SER A 15 -7.45 13.23 0.83
N GLY A 16 -8.19 12.13 0.77
CA GLY A 16 -9.26 11.92 -0.20
C GLY A 16 -9.20 10.57 -0.89
N LEU A 17 -9.87 10.48 -2.05
CA LEU A 17 -9.94 9.27 -2.85
C LEU A 17 -8.61 9.04 -3.58
N TRP A 18 -8.04 7.86 -3.39
CA TRP A 18 -6.90 7.39 -4.15
C TRP A 18 -7.32 6.22 -5.02
N GLN A 19 -6.83 6.20 -6.26
CA GLN A 19 -6.91 5.04 -7.13
C GLN A 19 -5.54 4.37 -7.19
N SER A 20 -5.53 3.05 -7.07
CA SER A 20 -4.35 2.23 -7.35
C SER A 20 -4.57 1.47 -8.67
N THR A 21 -3.51 1.29 -9.45
CA THR A 21 -3.48 0.32 -10.56
C THR A 21 -2.32 -0.61 -10.32
N THR A 22 -2.64 -1.86 -10.00
CA THR A 22 -1.69 -2.80 -9.42
C THR A 22 -1.52 -4.04 -10.28
N THR A 23 -0.26 -4.42 -10.51
CA THR A 23 0.11 -5.71 -11.11
C THR A 23 0.97 -6.49 -10.12
N VAL A 24 0.62 -7.76 -9.91
CA VAL A 24 1.39 -8.74 -9.14
C VAL A 24 1.98 -9.75 -10.12
N THR A 25 3.29 -9.89 -10.09
CA THR A 25 4.07 -10.79 -10.95
C THR A 25 4.57 -11.97 -10.12
N GLY A 26 4.37 -13.18 -10.65
CA GLY A 26 4.82 -14.42 -10.04
C GLY A 26 6.32 -14.69 -10.21
N PRO A 27 6.84 -15.79 -9.63
CA PRO A 27 8.26 -16.15 -9.71
C PRO A 27 8.74 -16.47 -11.14
N ASP A 28 7.82 -16.79 -12.05
CA ASP A 28 8.10 -17.04 -13.47
C ASP A 28 8.24 -15.73 -14.29
N GLY A 29 8.13 -14.57 -13.63
CA GLY A 29 8.23 -13.26 -14.25
C GLY A 29 6.98 -12.83 -15.00
N LYS A 30 5.86 -13.55 -14.85
CA LYS A 30 4.58 -13.22 -15.52
C LYS A 30 3.56 -12.65 -14.53
N PRO A 31 2.70 -11.71 -14.97
CA PRO A 31 1.56 -11.27 -14.17
C PRO A 31 0.68 -12.46 -13.76
N LEU A 32 0.20 -12.45 -12.51
CA LEU A 32 -0.78 -13.42 -12.05
C LEU A 32 -2.14 -13.12 -12.72
N PRO A 33 -2.89 -14.13 -13.21
CA PRO A 33 -4.11 -13.90 -13.99
C PRO A 33 -5.18 -13.05 -13.31
N ASN A 34 -5.26 -13.09 -11.98
CA ASN A 34 -6.24 -12.37 -11.16
C ASN A 34 -5.67 -11.11 -10.50
N ALA A 35 -4.45 -10.70 -10.87
CA ALA A 35 -3.77 -9.57 -10.27
C ALA A 35 -2.93 -8.82 -11.31
N ASP A 36 -3.44 -8.69 -12.54
CA ASP A 36 -2.83 -7.89 -13.60
C ASP A 36 -3.64 -6.62 -13.86
N HIS A 37 -3.03 -5.44 -13.68
CA HIS A 37 -3.65 -4.12 -13.82
C HIS A 37 -4.98 -3.95 -13.06
N VAL A 38 -5.07 -4.55 -11.87
CA VAL A 38 -6.25 -4.46 -11.03
C VAL A 38 -6.37 -3.03 -10.50
N VAL A 39 -7.54 -2.44 -10.71
CA VAL A 39 -7.85 -1.09 -10.24
C VAL A 39 -8.66 -1.18 -8.95
N THR A 40 -8.17 -0.53 -7.90
CA THR A 40 -8.87 -0.37 -6.62
C THR A 40 -8.88 1.09 -6.21
N VAL A 41 -9.78 1.44 -5.29
CA VAL A 41 -9.84 2.76 -4.68
C VAL A 41 -9.79 2.67 -3.16
N SER A 42 -9.23 3.71 -2.54
CA SER A 42 -9.15 3.86 -1.08
C SER A 42 -9.51 5.28 -0.65
N CYS A 43 -10.19 5.43 0.49
CA CYS A 43 -10.36 6.72 1.15
C CYS A 43 -9.25 6.94 2.17
N VAL A 44 -8.35 7.88 1.88
CA VAL A 44 -7.14 8.15 2.67
C VAL A 44 -7.33 9.40 3.52
N ASP A 45 -6.95 9.32 4.78
CA ASP A 45 -6.80 10.46 5.68
C ASP A 45 -5.46 10.37 6.44
N PRO A 46 -5.04 11.42 7.17
CA PRO A 46 -3.76 11.42 7.86
C PRO A 46 -3.63 10.31 8.92
N ALA A 47 -4.74 9.82 9.48
CA ALA A 47 -4.74 8.78 10.51
C ALA A 47 -4.59 7.36 9.94
N THR A 48 -4.98 7.16 8.69
CA THR A 48 -4.95 5.86 7.99
C THR A 48 -3.88 5.76 6.93
N ASP A 49 -3.34 6.89 6.44
CA ASP A 49 -2.43 6.97 5.28
C ASP A 49 -1.30 5.95 5.35
N MET A 50 -0.54 5.97 6.45
CA MET A 50 0.61 5.08 6.61
C MET A 50 0.21 3.59 6.60
N LYS A 51 -0.98 3.26 7.11
CA LYS A 51 -1.44 1.87 7.23
C LYS A 51 -1.61 1.19 5.87
N PHE A 52 -1.95 1.95 4.83
CA PHE A 52 -2.05 1.43 3.47
C PHE A 52 -0.70 0.90 2.91
N PHE A 53 0.43 1.43 3.40
CA PHE A 53 1.76 0.95 3.01
C PHE A 53 2.32 -0.07 3.99
N THR A 54 2.02 0.10 5.28
CA THR A 54 2.57 -0.74 6.34
C THR A 54 1.69 -1.95 6.68
N SER A 55 0.72 -2.25 5.80
CA SER A 55 -0.18 -3.40 5.73
C SER A 55 -1.61 -3.28 6.29
N ASN A 56 -2.52 -3.88 5.50
CA ASN A 56 -3.83 -4.38 5.83
C ASN A 56 -3.68 -5.83 6.36
N GLY A 57 -3.55 -6.02 7.68
CA GLY A 57 -3.56 -7.34 8.32
C GLY A 57 -2.23 -8.13 8.39
N SER A 58 -1.06 -7.51 8.15
CA SER A 58 0.23 -8.20 8.40
C SER A 58 0.80 -7.83 9.76
N SER A 59 0.97 -8.81 10.64
CA SER A 59 1.69 -8.63 11.89
C SER A 59 3.19 -8.65 11.61
N CYS A 60 3.79 -7.48 11.43
CA CYS A 60 5.23 -7.35 11.25
C CYS A 60 5.96 -7.38 12.59
N SER A 61 6.87 -8.35 12.78
CA SER A 61 7.74 -8.42 13.96
C SER A 61 8.85 -7.38 13.91
N SER A 62 9.20 -6.93 12.71
CA SER A 62 10.02 -5.76 12.48
C SER A 62 9.54 -5.02 11.23
N LEU A 63 9.57 -3.69 11.31
CA LEU A 63 9.31 -2.81 10.18
C LEU A 63 10.30 -1.65 10.25
N LYS A 64 11.04 -1.42 9.17
CA LYS A 64 12.02 -0.37 9.07
C LYS A 64 11.70 0.49 7.86
N ILE A 65 11.40 1.75 8.13
CA ILE A 65 11.25 2.77 7.10
C ILE A 65 12.55 3.56 7.03
N SER A 66 13.06 3.74 5.81
CA SER A 66 14.25 4.54 5.54
C SER A 66 14.10 5.28 4.22
N GLY A 67 14.75 6.42 4.07
CA GLY A 67 14.62 7.21 2.86
C GLY A 67 14.74 8.70 3.12
N SER A 68 14.68 9.47 2.04
CA SER A 68 14.67 10.93 2.08
C SER A 68 14.16 11.51 0.76
N GLY A 69 13.65 12.74 0.82
CA GLY A 69 13.15 13.43 -0.37
C GLY A 69 11.91 12.75 -0.92
N ALA A 70 12.00 12.23 -2.14
CA ALA A 70 10.91 11.52 -2.82
C ALA A 70 10.99 9.99 -2.68
N LYS A 71 12.12 9.44 -2.21
CA LYS A 71 12.39 7.99 -2.30
C LYS A 71 12.51 7.37 -0.91
N TYR A 72 11.66 6.38 -0.68
CA TYR A 72 11.57 5.65 0.58
C TYR A 72 11.59 4.16 0.34
N THR A 73 12.03 3.43 1.37
CA THR A 73 12.05 1.99 1.43
C THR A 73 11.41 1.55 2.74
N ILE A 74 10.59 0.51 2.66
CA ILE A 74 10.01 -0.19 3.80
C ILE A 74 10.49 -1.63 3.74
N ASP A 75 11.31 -2.02 4.71
CA ASP A 75 11.74 -3.40 4.90
C ASP A 75 10.99 -3.98 6.11
N GLY A 76 10.46 -5.20 5.97
CA GLY A 76 9.72 -5.83 7.05
C GLY A 76 9.85 -7.35 7.09
N ASP A 77 9.86 -7.89 8.30
CA ASP A 77 9.65 -9.31 8.55
C ASP A 77 8.25 -9.48 9.15
N CYS A 78 7.34 -10.09 8.38
CA CYS A 78 5.92 -10.08 8.67
C CYS A 78 5.29 -11.48 8.63
N MET A 79 4.11 -11.59 9.22
CA MET A 79 3.27 -12.77 9.14
C MET A 79 2.06 -12.49 8.27
N GLN A 80 1.91 -13.24 7.19
CA GLN A 80 0.74 -13.18 6.30
C GLN A 80 0.07 -14.54 6.26
N ARG A 81 -1.21 -14.63 6.64
CA ARG A 81 -1.97 -15.89 6.76
C ARG A 81 -1.21 -16.97 7.55
N GLY A 82 -0.59 -16.56 8.66
CA GLY A 82 0.20 -17.44 9.52
C GLY A 82 1.54 -17.90 8.95
N LYS A 83 1.97 -17.39 7.79
CA LYS A 83 3.26 -17.71 7.17
C LYS A 83 4.22 -16.52 7.26
N PRO A 84 5.51 -16.75 7.59
CA PRO A 84 6.50 -15.68 7.57
C PRO A 84 6.73 -15.24 6.12
N VAL A 85 6.71 -13.93 5.91
CA VAL A 85 7.04 -13.27 4.65
C VAL A 85 8.03 -12.14 4.94
N ARG A 86 9.01 -11.98 4.07
CA ARG A 86 9.90 -10.81 4.08
C ARG A 86 9.46 -9.86 3.00
N ILE A 87 9.23 -8.61 3.35
CA ILE A 87 8.80 -7.55 2.44
C ILE A 87 9.97 -6.58 2.24
N HIS A 88 10.22 -6.24 0.99
CA HIS A 88 11.04 -5.11 0.59
C HIS A 88 10.22 -4.24 -0.35
N GLU A 89 9.82 -3.07 0.11
CA GLU A 89 9.01 -2.12 -0.63
C GLU A 89 9.78 -0.82 -0.89
N THR A 90 9.60 -0.23 -2.06
CA THR A 90 10.06 1.10 -2.41
C THR A 90 8.89 1.97 -2.81
N LEU A 91 8.90 3.19 -2.30
CA LEU A 91 7.94 4.24 -2.61
C LEU A 91 8.67 5.41 -3.28
N ASP A 92 8.18 5.84 -4.43
CA ASP A 92 8.65 7.04 -5.13
C ASP A 92 7.51 8.06 -5.22
N TYR A 93 7.64 9.15 -4.47
CA TYR A 93 6.68 10.24 -4.39
C TYR A 93 7.00 11.27 -5.47
N ALA A 94 6.33 11.17 -6.62
CA ALA A 94 6.36 12.24 -7.61
C ALA A 94 5.71 13.53 -7.08
N SER A 95 4.70 13.38 -6.20
CA SER A 95 4.10 14.47 -5.42
C SER A 95 3.28 13.90 -4.26
N ALA A 96 2.67 14.77 -3.44
CA ALA A 96 1.67 14.34 -2.45
C ALA A 96 0.41 13.70 -3.07
N ARG A 97 0.23 13.76 -4.41
CA ARG A 97 -0.92 13.24 -5.16
C ARG A 97 -0.57 12.09 -6.10
N SER A 98 0.69 11.69 -6.16
CA SER A 98 1.16 10.63 -7.05
C SER A 98 2.33 9.89 -6.42
N VAL A 99 2.15 8.58 -6.25
CA VAL A 99 3.15 7.68 -5.65
C VAL A 99 3.27 6.43 -6.52
N THR A 100 4.50 5.99 -6.80
CA THR A 100 4.75 4.67 -7.35
C THR A 100 5.23 3.75 -6.23
N LEU A 101 4.58 2.59 -6.11
CA LEU A 101 4.96 1.52 -5.21
C LEU A 101 5.55 0.36 -6.00
N LYS A 102 6.67 -0.18 -5.52
CA LYS A 102 7.16 -1.50 -5.93
C LYS A 102 7.53 -2.29 -4.71
N ALA A 103 7.08 -3.54 -4.62
CA ALA A 103 7.42 -4.42 -3.51
C ALA A 103 7.85 -5.79 -4.00
N THR A 104 8.76 -6.42 -3.27
CA THR A 104 9.05 -7.84 -3.34
C THR A 104 8.61 -8.50 -2.06
N ILE A 105 7.77 -9.53 -2.19
CA ILE A 105 7.25 -10.32 -1.06
C ILE A 105 7.83 -11.71 -1.18
N GLY A 106 8.70 -12.08 -0.23
CA GLY A 106 9.22 -13.44 -0.13
C GLY A 106 8.13 -14.40 0.33
N ALA A 107 7.75 -15.35 -0.53
CA ALA A 107 6.82 -16.43 -0.21
C ALA A 107 7.46 -17.81 -0.43
N ALA A 108 6.92 -18.84 0.21
CA ALA A 108 7.42 -20.22 0.09
C ALA A 108 7.38 -20.78 -1.34
N SER A 109 6.44 -20.30 -2.16
CA SER A 109 6.32 -20.63 -3.58
C SER A 109 7.30 -19.87 -4.49
N GLY A 110 8.16 -19.02 -3.92
CA GLY A 110 9.01 -18.06 -4.64
C GLY A 110 8.57 -16.61 -4.41
N PRO A 111 9.43 -15.63 -4.70
CA PRO A 111 9.13 -14.22 -4.48
C PRO A 111 8.03 -13.73 -5.44
N LEU A 112 7.15 -12.88 -4.92
CA LEU A 112 6.20 -12.11 -5.72
C LEU A 112 6.70 -10.69 -5.87
N THR A 113 6.47 -10.08 -7.03
CA THR A 113 6.72 -8.65 -7.24
C THR A 113 5.39 -7.92 -7.40
N VAL A 114 5.17 -6.87 -6.62
CA VAL A 114 4.02 -5.97 -6.73
C VAL A 114 4.51 -4.67 -7.34
N THR A 115 3.80 -4.14 -8.33
CA THR A 115 3.98 -2.78 -8.82
C THR A 115 2.63 -2.09 -8.82
N SER A 116 2.55 -0.91 -8.21
CA SER A 116 1.32 -0.13 -8.15
C SER A 116 1.58 1.34 -8.47
N GLN A 117 0.67 1.92 -9.26
CA GLN A 117 0.60 3.35 -9.48
C GLN A 117 -0.56 3.91 -8.67
N LEU A 118 -0.25 4.79 -7.72
CA LEU A 118 -1.24 5.42 -6.83
C LEU A 118 -1.43 6.88 -7.24
N GLN A 119 -2.68 7.28 -7.47
CA GLN A 119 -3.04 8.62 -7.94
C GLN A 119 -4.24 9.15 -7.16
N TRP A 120 -4.12 10.36 -6.62
CA TRP A 120 -5.23 11.06 -5.98
C TRP A 120 -6.29 11.48 -7.01
N GLN A 121 -7.56 11.22 -6.69
CA GLN A 121 -8.69 11.43 -7.59
C GLN A 121 -9.63 12.55 -7.14
N GLY A 122 -9.49 13.06 -5.91
CA GLY A 122 -10.42 14.03 -5.35
C GLY A 122 -10.78 13.72 -3.91
N LEU A 123 -11.92 14.26 -3.48
CA LEU A 123 -12.53 13.89 -2.20
C LEU A 123 -13.02 12.43 -2.26
N CYS A 124 -13.09 11.78 -1.10
CA CYS A 124 -13.73 10.46 -0.99
C CYS A 124 -15.19 10.51 -1.47
N GLN A 125 -15.68 9.39 -1.99
CA GLN A 125 -17.07 9.29 -2.42
C GLN A 125 -18.01 9.39 -1.21
N ALA A 126 -19.25 9.83 -1.45
CA ALA A 126 -20.26 9.88 -0.41
C ALA A 126 -20.47 8.49 0.20
N GLY A 127 -20.47 8.42 1.54
CA GLY A 127 -20.62 7.16 2.29
C GLY A 127 -19.34 6.37 2.52
N MET A 128 -18.19 6.81 1.98
CA MET A 128 -16.89 6.24 2.36
C MET A 128 -16.45 6.74 3.74
N GLU A 129 -15.88 5.84 4.52
CA GLU A 129 -15.18 6.13 5.77
C GLU A 129 -13.66 6.18 5.55
N PRO A 130 -12.90 6.95 6.35
CA PRO A 130 -11.44 6.87 6.32
C PRO A 130 -10.95 5.44 6.51
N GLY A 131 -10.08 4.99 5.61
CA GLY A 131 -9.58 3.62 5.61
C GLY A 131 -10.32 2.65 4.70
N ASP A 132 -11.48 3.03 4.14
CA ASP A 132 -12.23 2.16 3.23
C ASP A 132 -11.43 1.83 1.97
N GLU A 133 -11.50 0.57 1.56
CA GLU A 133 -10.93 0.02 0.33
C GLU A 133 -12.00 -0.69 -0.49
N GLY A 134 -11.88 -0.65 -1.81
CA GLY A 134 -12.81 -1.34 -2.69
C GLY A 134 -12.63 -1.00 -4.16
N SER A 135 -13.73 -1.01 -4.89
CA SER A 135 -13.76 -0.73 -6.33
C SER A 135 -14.88 0.26 -6.67
N MET A 136 -14.81 0.84 -7.86
CA MET A 136 -15.91 1.61 -8.44
C MET A 136 -16.72 0.70 -9.35
N VAL A 137 -18.02 0.54 -9.07
CA VAL A 137 -18.96 -0.25 -9.86
C VAL A 137 -20.08 0.67 -10.30
N ASP A 138 -20.26 0.83 -11.61
CA ASP A 138 -21.28 1.71 -12.21
C ASP A 138 -21.29 3.15 -11.64
N GLY A 139 -20.10 3.67 -11.32
CA GLY A 139 -19.91 5.01 -10.77
C GLY A 139 -20.16 5.14 -9.26
N ALA A 140 -20.51 4.05 -8.57
CA ALA A 140 -20.67 4.00 -7.12
C ALA A 140 -19.50 3.24 -6.46
N PHE A 141 -19.16 3.61 -5.24
CA PHE A 141 -18.19 2.88 -4.43
C PHE A 141 -18.78 1.55 -3.96
N SER A 142 -18.07 0.45 -4.19
CA SER A 142 -18.35 -0.87 -3.65
C SER A 142 -17.26 -1.24 -2.65
N LYS A 143 -17.60 -1.21 -1.36
CA LYS A 143 -16.66 -1.51 -0.26
C LYS A 143 -16.26 -2.99 -0.30
N ALA A 144 -14.95 -3.23 -0.25
CA ALA A 144 -14.37 -4.55 -0.06
C ALA A 144 -13.87 -4.74 1.37
N ASP A 145 -13.26 -3.71 1.96
CA ASP A 145 -12.62 -3.78 3.28
C ASP A 145 -12.46 -2.39 3.92
N ASN A 146 -12.00 -2.33 5.17
CA ASN A 146 -11.46 -1.12 5.79
C ASN A 146 -10.15 -1.43 6.52
N ILE A 147 -9.11 -0.63 6.28
CA ILE A 147 -7.75 -0.82 6.84
C ILE A 147 -7.70 -0.83 8.38
N ASN A 148 -8.76 -0.35 9.03
CA ASN A 148 -8.88 -0.32 10.50
C ASN A 148 -9.58 -1.55 11.07
N ASP A 149 -10.24 -2.36 10.23
CA ASP A 149 -10.92 -3.56 10.69
C ASP A 149 -9.87 -4.64 11.05
N PRO A 150 -10.11 -5.43 12.10
CA PRO A 150 -9.22 -6.53 12.47
C PRO A 150 -9.23 -7.55 11.31
N GLY A 151 -8.11 -7.58 10.56
CA GLY A 151 -7.97 -8.27 9.27
C GLY A 151 -8.66 -9.63 9.22
N GLY A 152 -9.65 -9.74 8.33
CA GLY A 152 -10.46 -10.94 8.09
C GLY A 152 -10.10 -11.69 6.81
N LEU A 153 -8.80 -11.76 6.44
CA LEU A 153 -8.31 -12.44 5.22
C LEU A 153 -7.23 -13.51 5.43
#